data_AF-W7KXG3-F1
#
_entry.id   AF-W7KXG3-F1
#
_cell.length_a   1.000
_cell.length_b   1.000
_cell.length_c   1.000
_cell.angle_alpha   90.00
_cell.angle_beta   90.00
_cell.angle_gamma   90.00
#
_symmetry.space_group_name_H-M   'P 1'
#
loop_
_entity.id
_entity.type
_entity.pdbx_description
1 polymer ?
#
loop_
_entity_poly.entity_id
_entity_poly.type
_entity_poly.pdbx_seq_one_letter_code
_entity_poly.pdbx_strand_id
1 'polypeptide(L)'
;MKESKWSDEQLQALLSQMPEIKDNRDPREIYQTIEIKMGKQKKRTWILPAAAAAAALLLLFILAPNLMNWQESADKHVEIQSDQTQSSEQITSDNNSISEAKDGEADPEPLAKEEDPQEDHAQLSGDPEKESNDDISMKSVSSEASPTAVYEEDLAGKEVLTYAIPDKEAQNIVPVSVLVDDDPGRTKFALFEDTMSKLTEDAWGLEDYYPLKANLTHDQENNILTVDVPVDHPYSNSSSSELLLEKVLANIMNNLDLEKIDLRTEGEVGIEFGHYGYIDEFIPENSTGNLIYYFLYPNGADSTPFLVPLREQFNSVKDALAAMKKNQTENNLQASIPDDIDFEIEEIKDSKLIIRFNNESEIIDNASTLHAIEAILLTAKDFDFDTVKLENADVDKIGKFDLTEELKVPVAANKRDLPN
;
A
#
# COMPACT_ATOMS: atom_id res chain seq x y z
N MET A 1 21.49 24.74 39.48
CA MET A 1 20.67 23.92 40.38
C MET A 1 21.56 22.78 40.91
N LYS A 2 21.50 22.45 42.20
CA LYS A 2 22.37 21.41 42.80
C LYS A 2 21.64 20.06 42.71
N GLU A 3 22.20 19.13 41.97
CA GLU A 3 21.72 17.75 41.91
C GLU A 3 22.04 17.02 43.22
N SER A 4 21.05 16.33 43.78
CA SER A 4 21.23 15.56 45.01
C SER A 4 22.00 14.28 44.72
N LYS A 5 23.25 14.21 45.18
CA LYS A 5 24.07 13.00 45.17
C LYS A 5 23.68 12.11 46.34
N TRP A 6 22.71 11.23 46.14
CA TRP A 6 22.46 10.14 47.09
C TRP A 6 23.54 9.09 46.86
N SER A 7 24.20 8.63 47.93
CA SER A 7 25.17 7.53 47.82
C SER A 7 24.44 6.18 47.78
N ASP A 8 25.05 5.17 47.18
CA ASP A 8 24.47 3.81 47.10
C ASP A 8 24.08 3.25 48.48
N GLU A 9 24.84 3.59 49.52
CA GLU A 9 24.51 3.23 50.91
C GLU A 9 23.23 3.90 51.42
N GLN A 10 22.97 5.15 51.01
CA GLN A 10 21.72 5.86 51.33
C GLN A 10 20.54 5.27 50.57
N LEU A 11 20.74 4.87 49.31
CA LEU A 11 19.72 4.20 48.51
C LEU A 11 19.36 2.84 49.12
N GLN A 12 20.36 2.05 49.52
CA GLN A 12 20.16 0.75 50.13
C GLN A 12 19.45 0.84 51.48
N ALA A 13 19.79 1.83 52.31
CA ALA A 13 19.09 2.09 53.56
C ALA A 13 17.62 2.49 53.35
N LEU A 14 17.32 3.22 52.27
CA LEU A 14 15.97 3.64 51.91
C LEU A 14 15.13 2.46 51.38
N LEU A 15 15.71 1.64 50.50
CA LEU A 15 15.07 0.44 49.96
C LEU A 15 14.78 -0.59 51.05
N SER A 16 15.68 -0.71 52.04
CA SER A 16 15.51 -1.62 53.18
C SER A 16 14.42 -1.19 54.16
N GLN A 17 13.94 0.05 54.08
CA GLN A 17 12.84 0.58 54.89
C GLN A 17 11.48 0.45 54.20
N MET A 18 11.42 -0.04 52.96
CA MET A 18 10.13 -0.26 52.32
C MET A 18 9.41 -1.46 52.95
N PRO A 19 8.11 -1.32 53.26
CA PRO A 19 7.33 -2.42 53.81
C PRO A 19 7.20 -3.54 52.77
N GLU A 20 7.17 -4.80 53.22
CA GLU A 20 6.85 -5.93 52.33
C GLU A 20 5.46 -5.72 51.71
N ILE A 21 5.42 -5.46 50.41
CA ILE A 21 4.18 -5.36 49.65
C ILE A 21 3.65 -6.77 49.46
N LYS A 22 2.69 -7.17 50.30
CA LYS A 22 1.92 -8.40 50.14
C LYS A 22 0.56 -8.04 49.59
N ASP A 23 0.31 -8.48 48.36
CA ASP A 23 -1.00 -8.38 47.75
C ASP A 23 -1.92 -9.43 48.38
N ASN A 24 -2.83 -8.98 49.25
CA ASN A 24 -3.79 -9.83 49.94
C ASN A 24 -5.12 -9.96 49.18
N ARG A 25 -5.18 -9.51 47.91
CA ARG A 25 -6.39 -9.62 47.08
C ARG A 25 -6.62 -11.07 46.67
N ASP A 26 -7.88 -11.51 46.71
CA ASP A 26 -8.24 -12.86 46.30
C ASP A 26 -8.10 -12.99 44.77
N PRO A 27 -7.40 -14.03 44.25
CA PRO A 27 -7.21 -14.21 42.81
C PRO A 27 -8.52 -14.20 42.00
N ARG A 28 -9.64 -14.65 42.57
CA ARG A 28 -10.92 -14.69 41.86
C ARG A 28 -11.53 -13.31 41.66
N GLU A 29 -11.29 -12.37 42.59
CA GLU A 29 -11.72 -10.97 42.42
C GLU A 29 -10.94 -10.28 41.29
N ILE A 30 -9.65 -10.63 41.13
CA ILE A 30 -8.82 -10.16 40.02
C ILE A 30 -9.38 -10.67 38.70
N TYR A 31 -9.65 -11.98 38.60
CA TYR A 31 -10.23 -12.59 37.40
C TYR A 31 -11.60 -12.00 37.04
N GLN A 32 -12.51 -11.82 38.01
CA GLN A 32 -13.82 -11.23 37.74
C GLN A 32 -13.73 -9.76 37.30
N THR A 33 -12.78 -8.99 37.85
CA THR A 33 -12.59 -7.59 37.44
C THR A 33 -12.07 -7.49 36.01
N ILE A 34 -11.20 -8.42 35.60
CA ILE A 34 -10.68 -8.52 34.23
C ILE A 34 -11.81 -8.94 33.27
N GLU A 35 -12.62 -9.93 33.64
CA GLU A 35 -13.72 -10.45 32.82
C GLU A 35 -14.84 -9.40 32.61
N ILE A 36 -15.18 -8.63 33.66
CA ILE A 36 -16.16 -7.52 33.59
C ILE A 36 -15.65 -6.36 32.72
N LYS A 37 -14.33 -6.15 32.64
CA LYS A 37 -13.71 -5.12 31.78
C LYS A 37 -13.58 -5.57 30.32
N MET A 38 -13.32 -6.85 30.05
CA MET A 38 -13.27 -7.40 28.69
C MET A 38 -14.66 -7.55 28.05
N GLY A 39 -15.72 -7.76 28.85
CA GLY A 39 -17.09 -7.97 28.35
C GLY A 39 -17.86 -6.71 27.88
N LYS A 40 -17.23 -5.52 27.81
CA LYS A 40 -17.91 -4.26 27.44
C LYS A 40 -17.24 -3.53 26.27
N GLN A 41 -17.19 -4.16 25.11
CA GLN A 41 -17.17 -3.38 23.86
C GLN A 41 -18.53 -2.72 23.68
N LYS A 42 -18.58 -1.38 23.84
CA LYS A 42 -19.78 -0.60 23.48
C LYS A 42 -19.95 -0.66 21.96
N LYS A 43 -21.00 -1.33 21.49
CA LYS A 43 -21.47 -1.19 20.10
C LYS A 43 -21.90 0.26 19.86
N ARG A 44 -21.03 1.05 19.22
CA ARG A 44 -21.34 2.40 18.75
C ARG A 44 -22.36 2.26 17.61
N THR A 45 -23.62 2.55 17.89
CA THR A 45 -24.70 2.47 16.90
C THR A 45 -24.46 3.47 15.78
N TRP A 46 -24.23 2.94 14.58
CA TRP A 46 -24.01 3.64 13.32
C TRP A 46 -25.35 4.23 12.82
N ILE A 47 -25.66 5.48 13.15
CA ILE A 47 -26.89 6.17 12.71
C ILE A 47 -26.66 7.13 11.52
N LEU A 48 -25.49 7.04 10.87
CA LEU A 48 -25.13 7.90 9.73
C LEU A 48 -25.91 7.66 8.41
N PRO A 49 -26.36 6.44 8.02
CA PRO A 49 -26.97 6.25 6.69
C PRO A 49 -28.36 6.89 6.58
N ALA A 50 -29.13 6.95 7.69
CA ALA A 50 -30.44 7.59 7.69
C ALA A 50 -30.35 9.12 7.54
N ALA A 51 -29.34 9.74 8.16
CA ALA A 51 -29.11 11.19 8.05
C ALA A 51 -28.62 11.58 6.64
N ALA A 52 -27.73 10.79 6.04
CA ALA A 52 -27.27 11.00 4.67
C ALA A 52 -28.41 10.84 3.66
N ALA A 53 -29.27 9.83 3.81
CA ALA A 53 -30.44 9.65 2.95
C ALA A 53 -31.43 10.81 3.05
N ALA A 54 -31.68 11.33 4.26
CA ALA A 54 -32.55 12.49 4.45
C ALA A 54 -31.95 13.77 3.83
N ALA A 55 -30.63 13.98 3.94
CA ALA A 55 -29.94 15.10 3.32
C ALA A 55 -29.96 15.01 1.78
N ALA A 56 -29.76 13.81 1.22
CA ALA A 56 -29.84 13.58 -0.22
C ALA A 56 -31.26 13.85 -0.76
N LEU A 57 -32.31 13.43 -0.04
CA LEU A 57 -33.70 13.72 -0.40
C LEU A 57 -34.01 15.23 -0.37
N LEU A 58 -33.47 15.97 0.60
CA LEU A 58 -33.60 17.43 0.65
C LEU A 58 -32.89 18.12 -0.52
N LEU A 59 -31.69 17.68 -0.88
CA LEU A 59 -30.96 18.22 -2.04
C LEU A 59 -31.71 17.93 -3.34
N LEU A 60 -32.28 16.73 -3.49
CA LEU A 60 -33.07 16.38 -4.67
C LEU A 60 -34.35 17.23 -4.78
N PHE A 61 -34.98 17.57 -3.65
CA PHE A 61 -36.15 18.44 -3.62
C PHE A 61 -35.81 19.90 -3.98
N ILE A 62 -34.60 20.38 -3.65
CA ILE A 62 -34.10 21.72 -4.00
C ILE A 62 -33.70 21.80 -5.47
N LEU A 63 -33.19 20.70 -6.07
CA LEU A 63 -32.75 20.65 -7.46
C LEU A 63 -33.88 20.35 -8.45
N ALA A 64 -34.95 19.70 -8.02
CA ALA A 64 -36.10 19.35 -8.88
C ALA A 64 -36.72 20.52 -9.67
N PRO A 65 -36.85 21.76 -9.14
CA PRO A 65 -37.41 22.87 -9.89
C PRO A 65 -36.54 23.30 -11.09
N ASN A 66 -35.23 23.03 -11.07
CA ASN A 66 -34.29 23.55 -12.07
C ASN A 66 -34.01 22.59 -13.23
N LEU A 67 -34.38 21.31 -13.12
CA LEU A 67 -34.25 20.34 -14.23
C LEU A 67 -35.48 20.29 -15.15
N MET A 68 -36.65 20.77 -14.71
CA MET A 68 -37.88 20.71 -15.51
C MET A 68 -38.01 21.84 -16.54
N ASN A 69 -37.07 22.80 -16.59
CA ASN A 69 -37.03 23.88 -17.57
C ASN A 69 -35.99 23.65 -18.71
N TRP A 70 -35.35 22.48 -18.76
CA TRP A 70 -34.35 22.14 -19.79
C TRP A 70 -34.96 21.31 -20.94
N GLN A 71 -36.03 21.79 -21.58
CA GLN A 71 -36.44 21.21 -22.86
C GLN A 71 -37.05 22.19 -23.89
N GLU A 72 -36.90 23.50 -23.70
CA GLU A 72 -37.20 24.48 -24.75
C GLU A 72 -36.28 25.68 -24.61
N SER A 73 -35.19 25.72 -25.40
CA SER A 73 -34.56 26.92 -25.99
C SER A 73 -33.11 26.62 -26.39
N ALA A 74 -32.94 25.93 -27.52
CA ALA A 74 -31.72 25.99 -28.30
C ALA A 74 -32.01 26.80 -29.57
N ASP A 75 -32.22 28.11 -29.44
CA ASP A 75 -31.79 29.07 -30.46
C ASP A 75 -31.90 30.53 -29.98
N LYS A 76 -30.91 31.33 -30.40
CA LYS A 76 -30.78 32.81 -30.37
C LYS A 76 -30.08 33.51 -29.19
N HIS A 77 -29.03 34.19 -29.65
CA HIS A 77 -28.06 35.08 -29.03
C HIS A 77 -28.62 36.44 -28.56
N VAL A 78 -27.80 37.11 -27.71
CA VAL A 78 -27.70 38.55 -27.37
C VAL A 78 -28.34 39.03 -26.04
N GLU A 79 -27.46 39.17 -25.04
CA GLU A 79 -27.15 40.34 -24.18
C GLU A 79 -28.21 41.41 -23.78
N ILE A 80 -28.07 41.85 -22.51
CA ILE A 80 -28.44 43.14 -21.87
C ILE A 80 -29.70 43.17 -20.96
N GLN A 81 -29.41 43.16 -19.65
CA GLN A 81 -29.80 44.09 -18.56
C GLN A 81 -31.29 44.43 -18.25
N SER A 82 -31.54 44.45 -16.92
CA SER A 82 -32.51 45.24 -16.12
C SER A 82 -33.98 44.79 -15.94
N ASP A 83 -34.26 44.55 -14.64
CA ASP A 83 -35.41 45.00 -13.82
C ASP A 83 -36.85 44.47 -14.01
N GLN A 84 -37.32 43.93 -12.88
CA GLN A 84 -38.57 44.22 -12.18
C GLN A 84 -39.94 43.65 -12.64
N THR A 85 -40.41 42.73 -11.79
CA THR A 85 -41.74 42.64 -11.10
C THR A 85 -43.06 42.31 -11.84
N GLN A 86 -43.75 41.35 -11.19
CA GLN A 86 -45.21 41.13 -11.03
C GLN A 86 -45.98 40.56 -12.24
N SER A 87 -46.43 39.30 -12.22
CA SER A 87 -47.59 38.72 -11.51
C SER A 87 -48.95 39.15 -12.08
N SER A 88 -49.63 38.25 -12.80
CA SER A 88 -50.93 37.66 -12.39
C SER A 88 -51.59 36.83 -13.51
N GLU A 89 -52.00 35.61 -13.14
CA GLU A 89 -53.22 34.86 -13.54
C GLU A 89 -53.58 34.62 -15.03
N GLN A 90 -54.40 33.64 -15.41
CA GLN A 90 -54.65 32.23 -15.05
C GLN A 90 -55.69 31.73 -16.10
N ILE A 91 -55.57 30.45 -16.50
CA ILE A 91 -56.57 29.49 -17.02
C ILE A 91 -57.31 29.64 -18.38
N THR A 92 -57.45 28.45 -18.97
CA THR A 92 -58.56 27.83 -19.75
C THR A 92 -58.40 27.90 -21.27
N SER A 93 -58.10 26.76 -21.90
CA SER A 93 -59.08 25.81 -22.52
C SER A 93 -59.23 26.15 -24.02
N ASP A 94 -59.41 25.26 -24.99
CA ASP A 94 -59.95 23.91 -25.01
C ASP A 94 -59.74 23.31 -26.42
N ASN A 95 -60.06 22.02 -26.51
CA ASN A 95 -60.60 21.26 -27.66
C ASN A 95 -59.60 20.64 -28.67
N ASN A 96 -59.50 19.30 -28.78
CA ASN A 96 -60.48 18.19 -28.92
C ASN A 96 -60.86 17.92 -30.39
N SER A 97 -60.58 16.71 -30.88
CA SER A 97 -61.49 15.84 -31.66
C SER A 97 -60.75 14.54 -32.04
N ILE A 98 -61.19 13.33 -31.62
CA ILE A 98 -62.31 12.50 -32.15
C ILE A 98 -61.90 11.91 -33.52
N SER A 99 -61.99 10.63 -33.89
CA SER A 99 -62.59 9.35 -33.43
C SER A 99 -61.90 8.26 -34.30
N GLU A 100 -62.05 6.93 -34.19
CA GLU A 100 -63.29 6.13 -34.20
C GLU A 100 -62.90 4.64 -34.06
N ALA A 101 -63.87 3.81 -33.66
CA ALA A 101 -63.71 2.46 -33.11
C ALA A 101 -64.35 1.35 -33.96
N LYS A 102 -64.17 0.10 -33.49
CA LYS A 102 -64.97 -1.16 -33.68
C LYS A 102 -64.51 -2.15 -34.78
N ASP A 103 -64.56 -3.47 -34.62
CA ASP A 103 -64.76 -4.43 -33.50
C ASP A 103 -64.60 -5.87 -34.03
N GLY A 104 -64.37 -6.84 -33.13
CA GLY A 104 -64.60 -8.31 -33.30
C GLY A 104 -63.31 -9.15 -33.41
N GLU A 105 -63.08 -10.26 -32.70
CA GLU A 105 -63.93 -11.16 -31.90
C GLU A 105 -63.06 -12.18 -31.11
N ALA A 106 -63.47 -12.53 -29.87
CA ALA A 106 -63.33 -13.79 -29.10
C ALA A 106 -61.95 -14.44 -28.73
N ASP A 107 -61.46 -14.16 -27.50
CA ASP A 107 -61.24 -15.00 -26.27
C ASP A 107 -61.13 -16.58 -26.33
N PRO A 108 -60.66 -17.31 -25.27
CA PRO A 108 -59.28 -17.48 -24.74
C PRO A 108 -58.82 -18.96 -24.44
N GLU A 109 -57.54 -19.13 -24.05
CA GLU A 109 -56.87 -20.24 -23.28
C GLU A 109 -56.75 -21.68 -23.89
N PRO A 110 -55.95 -22.68 -23.37
CA PRO A 110 -55.16 -22.83 -22.10
C PRO A 110 -53.78 -23.58 -22.17
N LEU A 111 -53.24 -23.89 -20.97
CA LEU A 111 -52.11 -24.73 -20.52
C LEU A 111 -51.88 -26.12 -21.17
N ALA A 112 -50.65 -26.65 -21.04
CA ALA A 112 -50.39 -28.06 -20.72
C ALA A 112 -49.06 -28.29 -19.94
N LYS A 113 -49.14 -29.13 -18.90
CA LYS A 113 -48.08 -29.79 -18.11
C LYS A 113 -48.03 -31.27 -18.51
N GLU A 114 -46.87 -31.92 -18.40
CA GLU A 114 -46.67 -33.37 -18.09
C GLU A 114 -45.24 -33.53 -17.51
N GLU A 115 -44.82 -34.48 -16.67
CA GLU A 115 -45.38 -35.41 -15.68
C GLU A 115 -44.16 -35.96 -14.88
N ASP A 116 -44.37 -36.34 -13.61
CA ASP A 116 -43.42 -37.04 -12.72
C ASP A 116 -43.64 -38.58 -12.83
N PRO A 117 -42.77 -39.44 -12.26
CA PRO A 117 -43.29 -40.18 -11.09
C PRO A 117 -42.29 -40.49 -9.95
N GLN A 118 -42.88 -40.48 -8.74
CA GLN A 118 -42.38 -40.79 -7.39
C GLN A 118 -42.06 -42.28 -7.10
N GLU A 119 -41.26 -42.50 -6.04
CA GLU A 119 -41.51 -43.42 -4.89
C GLU A 119 -40.80 -42.77 -3.66
N ASP A 120 -41.48 -42.15 -2.68
CA ASP A 120 -42.24 -42.62 -1.51
C ASP A 120 -41.43 -43.45 -0.46
N HIS A 121 -41.08 -42.83 0.69
CA HIS A 121 -41.72 -43.16 1.97
C HIS A 121 -41.23 -42.32 3.17
N ALA A 122 -42.23 -41.78 3.87
CA ALA A 122 -42.43 -41.73 5.33
C ALA A 122 -41.70 -40.70 6.22
N GLN A 123 -42.55 -39.79 6.72
CA GLN A 123 -42.44 -38.91 7.89
C GLN A 123 -41.96 -39.61 9.18
N LEU A 124 -41.24 -38.87 10.04
CA LEU A 124 -41.75 -38.61 11.39
C LEU A 124 -41.13 -37.34 12.01
N SER A 125 -42.02 -36.55 12.61
CA SER A 125 -41.78 -35.27 13.27
C SER A 125 -41.10 -35.42 14.64
N GLY A 126 -40.26 -34.44 15.00
CA GLY A 126 -39.79 -34.18 16.37
C GLY A 126 -38.98 -32.88 16.41
N ASP A 127 -39.54 -31.83 17.02
CA ASP A 127 -38.91 -30.51 17.24
C ASP A 127 -37.83 -30.60 18.36
N PRO A 128 -36.83 -29.69 18.40
CA PRO A 128 -35.48 -29.98 18.88
C PRO A 128 -35.24 -29.59 20.34
N GLU A 129 -34.38 -30.34 21.00
CA GLU A 129 -33.62 -29.87 22.16
C GLU A 129 -32.17 -29.62 21.75
N LYS A 130 -31.70 -28.43 22.14
CA LYS A 130 -30.36 -27.88 21.94
C LYS A 130 -29.29 -28.78 22.55
N GLU A 131 -28.21 -29.01 21.80
CA GLU A 131 -26.82 -28.91 22.29
C GLU A 131 -25.88 -28.89 21.07
N SER A 132 -25.56 -27.68 20.61
CA SER A 132 -24.50 -27.43 19.62
C SER A 132 -23.16 -27.50 20.32
N ASN A 133 -22.50 -28.66 20.29
CA ASN A 133 -21.06 -28.75 20.46
C ASN A 133 -20.39 -28.42 19.12
N ASP A 134 -20.35 -27.12 18.80
CA ASP A 134 -19.43 -26.58 17.81
C ASP A 134 -18.04 -26.51 18.47
N ASP A 135 -17.35 -27.64 18.50
CA ASP A 135 -15.89 -27.65 18.50
C ASP A 135 -15.43 -27.37 17.06
N ILE A 136 -15.70 -26.15 16.60
CA ILE A 136 -14.95 -25.56 15.50
C ILE A 136 -13.60 -25.22 16.12
N SER A 137 -12.74 -26.22 16.16
CA SER A 137 -11.31 -26.07 16.31
C SER A 137 -10.90 -24.98 15.31
N MET A 138 -10.68 -23.76 15.83
CA MET A 138 -9.89 -22.74 15.17
C MET A 138 -8.52 -23.36 15.00
N LYS A 139 -8.36 -24.10 13.90
CA LYS A 139 -7.07 -24.31 13.28
C LYS A 139 -6.64 -22.91 12.89
N SER A 140 -5.88 -22.30 13.78
CA SER A 140 -5.01 -21.18 13.52
C SER A 140 -4.26 -21.49 12.24
N VAL A 141 -4.77 -20.99 11.12
CA VAL A 141 -3.96 -20.79 9.95
C VAL A 141 -3.12 -19.57 10.29
N SER A 142 -2.05 -19.80 11.06
CA SER A 142 -0.87 -18.95 10.97
C SER A 142 -0.42 -19.09 9.52
N SER A 143 -0.96 -18.22 8.66
CA SER A 143 -0.26 -17.85 7.44
C SER A 143 1.07 -17.34 7.93
N GLU A 144 2.13 -18.16 7.88
CA GLU A 144 3.46 -17.70 8.26
C GLU A 144 3.81 -16.56 7.32
N ALA A 145 3.65 -15.34 7.84
CA ALA A 145 3.94 -14.14 7.11
C ALA A 145 5.41 -14.21 6.69
N SER A 146 5.65 -14.19 5.39
CA SER A 146 6.99 -14.32 4.84
C SER A 146 7.57 -12.93 4.61
N PRO A 147 8.89 -12.74 4.86
CA PRO A 147 9.57 -11.51 4.52
C PRO A 147 9.44 -11.20 3.03
N THR A 148 9.40 -9.92 2.72
CA THR A 148 9.36 -9.39 1.37
C THR A 148 10.70 -8.85 0.92
N ALA A 149 11.67 -8.62 1.80
CA ALA A 149 13.00 -8.16 1.44
C ALA A 149 13.97 -9.33 1.18
N VAL A 150 15.06 -9.04 0.47
CA VAL A 150 16.19 -9.95 0.24
C VAL A 150 17.23 -9.72 1.32
N TYR A 151 17.69 -10.78 1.98
CA TYR A 151 18.75 -10.74 2.98
C TYR A 151 20.02 -11.46 2.49
N GLU A 152 21.16 -11.24 3.15
CA GLU A 152 22.43 -11.88 2.75
C GLU A 152 22.32 -13.42 2.71
N GLU A 153 21.60 -14.01 3.66
CA GLU A 153 21.36 -15.45 3.71
C GLU A 153 20.51 -15.99 2.55
N ASP A 154 19.74 -15.14 1.87
CA ASP A 154 18.95 -15.52 0.69
C ASP A 154 19.82 -15.71 -0.56
N LEU A 155 21.01 -15.10 -0.60
CA LEU A 155 21.83 -15.07 -1.80
C LEU A 155 22.39 -16.45 -2.12
N ALA A 156 23.02 -17.17 -1.20
CA ALA A 156 23.38 -18.61 -1.35
C ALA A 156 23.84 -19.08 -2.76
N GLY A 157 24.67 -18.30 -3.48
CA GLY A 157 25.08 -18.59 -4.86
C GLY A 157 24.17 -18.01 -5.96
N LYS A 158 23.38 -16.99 -5.61
CA LYS A 158 22.47 -16.24 -6.48
C LYS A 158 22.87 -14.77 -6.47
N GLU A 159 22.59 -14.11 -7.59
CA GLU A 159 22.71 -12.68 -7.76
C GLU A 159 21.33 -12.03 -7.56
N VAL A 160 21.30 -10.86 -6.93
CA VAL A 160 20.09 -10.06 -6.79
C VAL A 160 20.00 -9.03 -7.92
N LEU A 161 18.86 -9.03 -8.62
CA LEU A 161 18.55 -8.06 -9.65
C LEU A 161 17.32 -7.27 -9.24
N THR A 162 17.44 -5.94 -9.21
CA THR A 162 16.35 -5.05 -8.82
C THR A 162 15.87 -4.25 -10.02
N TYR A 163 14.57 -4.28 -10.26
CA TYR A 163 13.90 -3.57 -11.35
C TYR A 163 12.99 -2.50 -10.76
N ALA A 164 13.17 -1.25 -11.17
CA ALA A 164 12.21 -0.18 -10.91
C ALA A 164 11.00 -0.35 -11.84
N ILE A 165 9.83 -0.68 -11.29
CA ILE A 165 8.61 -0.96 -12.04
C ILE A 165 7.53 0.04 -11.61
N PRO A 166 6.95 0.82 -12.53
CA PRO A 166 5.84 1.70 -12.18
C PRO A 166 4.62 0.94 -11.66
N ASP A 167 3.84 1.56 -10.78
CA ASP A 167 2.49 1.10 -10.49
C ASP A 167 1.54 1.42 -11.67
N LYS A 168 0.37 0.76 -11.70
CA LYS A 168 -0.61 0.92 -12.80
C LYS A 168 -1.08 2.36 -13.02
N GLU A 169 -1.03 3.18 -11.97
CA GLU A 169 -1.44 4.58 -11.99
C GLU A 169 -0.28 5.53 -12.34
N ALA A 170 0.92 5.01 -12.61
CA ALA A 170 2.11 5.80 -12.95
C ALA A 170 2.46 6.86 -11.87
N GLN A 171 2.12 6.59 -10.61
CA GLN A 171 2.36 7.48 -9.45
C GLN A 171 3.63 7.10 -8.68
N ASN A 172 3.94 5.81 -8.65
CA ASN A 172 5.00 5.25 -7.81
C ASN A 172 5.94 4.37 -8.63
N ILE A 173 7.20 4.30 -8.20
CA ILE A 173 8.18 3.36 -8.71
C ILE A 173 8.45 2.32 -7.64
N VAL A 174 8.14 1.07 -7.95
CA VAL A 174 8.29 -0.07 -7.05
C VAL A 174 9.60 -0.80 -7.39
N PRO A 175 10.61 -0.82 -6.52
CA PRO A 175 11.82 -1.61 -6.74
C PRO A 175 11.50 -3.08 -6.45
N VAL A 176 11.40 -3.91 -7.47
CA VAL A 176 11.15 -5.35 -7.35
C VAL A 176 12.46 -6.10 -7.51
N SER A 177 12.80 -6.92 -6.51
CA SER A 177 14.01 -7.73 -6.53
C SER A 177 13.70 -9.17 -6.91
N VAL A 178 14.52 -9.76 -7.77
CA VAL A 178 14.46 -11.19 -8.12
C VAL A 178 15.84 -11.81 -7.90
N LEU A 179 15.86 -13.09 -7.56
CA LEU A 179 17.11 -13.83 -7.38
C LEU A 179 17.34 -14.76 -8.56
N VAL A 180 18.49 -14.62 -9.21
CA VAL A 180 18.91 -15.47 -10.32
C VAL A 180 20.17 -16.22 -9.94
N ASP A 181 20.39 -17.41 -10.49
CA ASP A 181 21.62 -18.14 -10.21
C ASP A 181 22.83 -17.32 -10.65
N ASP A 182 23.85 -17.27 -9.80
CA ASP A 182 25.10 -16.61 -10.12
C ASP A 182 25.81 -17.39 -11.24
N ASP A 183 26.18 -16.68 -12.30
CA ASP A 183 26.90 -17.24 -13.44
C ASP A 183 28.20 -16.45 -13.63
N PRO A 184 29.34 -16.99 -13.16
CA PRO A 184 30.64 -16.34 -13.28
C PRO A 184 31.07 -16.05 -14.73
N GLY A 185 30.43 -16.68 -15.73
CA GLY A 185 30.68 -16.43 -17.14
C GLY A 185 29.89 -15.25 -17.71
N ARG A 186 28.98 -14.65 -16.94
CA ARG A 186 28.10 -13.56 -17.38
C ARG A 186 28.26 -12.36 -16.46
N THR A 187 28.08 -11.18 -17.04
CA THR A 187 28.05 -9.96 -16.25
C THR A 187 26.68 -9.74 -15.64
N LYS A 188 26.63 -8.97 -14.55
CA LYS A 188 25.37 -8.59 -13.91
C LYS A 188 24.39 -7.94 -14.88
N PHE A 189 24.87 -7.09 -15.79
CA PHE A 189 24.05 -6.52 -16.86
C PHE A 189 23.46 -7.59 -17.79
N ALA A 190 24.25 -8.60 -18.19
CA ALA A 190 23.74 -9.68 -19.04
C ALA A 190 22.68 -10.53 -18.32
N LEU A 191 22.82 -10.75 -17.02
CA LEU A 191 21.79 -11.40 -16.20
C LEU A 191 20.54 -10.51 -16.07
N PHE A 192 20.73 -9.20 -15.91
CA PHE A 192 19.67 -8.20 -15.84
C PHE A 192 18.84 -8.15 -17.14
N GLU A 193 19.49 -8.05 -18.29
CA GLU A 193 18.86 -8.01 -19.62
C GLU A 193 18.07 -9.30 -19.91
N ASP A 194 18.68 -10.46 -19.69
CA ASP A 194 18.03 -11.77 -19.90
C ASP A 194 16.78 -11.98 -19.03
N THR A 195 16.76 -11.35 -17.85
CA THR A 195 15.71 -11.55 -16.85
C THR A 195 14.52 -10.62 -17.05
N MET A 196 14.70 -9.48 -17.73
CA MET A 196 13.61 -8.54 -18.05
C MET A 196 12.37 -9.23 -18.63
N SER A 197 12.58 -10.10 -19.63
CA SER A 197 11.50 -10.80 -20.34
C SER A 197 10.79 -11.89 -19.51
N LYS A 198 11.32 -12.22 -18.33
CA LYS A 198 10.78 -13.24 -17.43
C LYS A 198 9.98 -12.65 -16.28
N LEU A 199 9.96 -11.33 -16.15
CA LEU A 199 9.17 -10.65 -15.12
C LEU A 199 7.67 -10.88 -15.37
N THR A 200 6.89 -10.82 -14.29
CA THR A 200 5.43 -11.00 -14.33
C THR A 200 4.75 -9.83 -13.65
N GLU A 201 5.03 -8.62 -14.13
CA GLU A 201 4.64 -7.35 -13.51
C GLU A 201 3.13 -7.21 -13.36
N ASP A 202 2.37 -7.60 -14.38
CA ASP A 202 0.91 -7.55 -14.35
C ASP A 202 0.33 -8.46 -13.26
N ALA A 203 0.90 -9.65 -13.07
CA ALA A 203 0.50 -10.57 -12.00
C ALA A 203 0.85 -10.03 -10.60
N TRP A 204 1.85 -9.15 -10.52
CA TRP A 204 2.21 -8.42 -9.32
C TRP A 204 1.35 -7.16 -9.09
N GLY A 205 0.45 -6.83 -10.02
CA GLY A 205 -0.39 -5.65 -9.98
C GLY A 205 0.34 -4.36 -10.38
N LEU A 206 1.47 -4.47 -11.08
CA LEU A 206 2.31 -3.36 -11.54
C LEU A 206 2.18 -3.15 -13.05
N GLU A 207 2.71 -2.05 -13.57
CA GLU A 207 2.74 -1.78 -15.01
C GLU A 207 3.64 -2.77 -15.76
N ASP A 208 3.17 -3.25 -16.92
CA ASP A 208 3.97 -4.08 -17.84
C ASP A 208 5.00 -3.17 -18.52
N TYR A 209 6.19 -3.09 -17.93
CA TYR A 209 7.18 -2.07 -18.26
C TYR A 209 8.48 -2.65 -18.85
N TYR A 210 8.85 -3.89 -18.48
CA TYR A 210 10.00 -4.57 -19.05
C TYR A 210 9.58 -5.66 -20.05
N PRO A 211 10.43 -5.95 -21.05
CA PRO A 211 11.66 -5.25 -21.40
C PRO A 211 11.42 -3.81 -21.83
N LEU A 212 12.39 -2.94 -21.55
CA LEU A 212 12.34 -1.56 -22.03
C LEU A 212 12.23 -1.55 -23.55
N LYS A 213 11.45 -0.61 -24.10
CA LYS A 213 11.38 -0.32 -25.53
C LYS A 213 12.62 0.46 -25.96
N ALA A 214 13.78 -0.18 -25.80
CA ALA A 214 15.09 0.35 -26.10
C ALA A 214 16.06 -0.80 -26.41
N ASN A 215 17.05 -0.54 -27.24
CA ASN A 215 18.23 -1.38 -27.34
C ASN A 215 19.22 -0.93 -26.26
N LEU A 216 19.66 -1.89 -25.44
CA LEU A 216 20.60 -1.64 -24.35
C LEU A 216 21.97 -2.16 -24.73
N THR A 217 23.02 -1.39 -24.49
CA THR A 217 24.40 -1.83 -24.74
C THR A 217 25.31 -1.33 -23.63
N HIS A 218 25.93 -2.26 -22.90
CA HIS A 218 26.79 -1.94 -21.77
C HIS A 218 28.28 -1.99 -22.17
N ASP A 219 28.97 -0.86 -22.02
CA ASP A 219 30.42 -0.77 -22.06
C ASP A 219 30.98 -1.04 -20.66
N GLN A 220 31.54 -2.24 -20.48
CA GLN A 220 32.08 -2.72 -19.22
C GLN A 220 33.40 -2.07 -18.81
N GLU A 221 34.18 -1.54 -19.77
CA GLU A 221 35.47 -0.93 -19.44
C GLU A 221 35.27 0.44 -18.78
N ASN A 222 34.23 1.16 -19.19
CA ASN A 222 33.90 2.50 -18.72
C ASN A 222 32.67 2.54 -17.80
N ASN A 223 32.00 1.41 -17.55
CA ASN A 223 30.73 1.32 -16.81
C ASN A 223 29.65 2.28 -17.34
N ILE A 224 29.51 2.34 -18.67
CA ILE A 224 28.54 3.20 -19.36
C ILE A 224 27.48 2.33 -20.02
N LEU A 225 26.21 2.61 -19.76
CA LEU A 225 25.09 2.01 -20.50
C LEU A 225 24.64 2.95 -21.60
N THR A 226 24.53 2.46 -22.83
CA THR A 226 23.79 3.14 -23.90
C THR A 226 22.34 2.65 -23.91
N VAL A 227 21.40 3.59 -23.89
CA VAL A 227 19.96 3.35 -24.06
C VAL A 227 19.53 3.99 -25.38
N ASP A 228 19.25 3.15 -26.37
CA ASP A 228 18.87 3.58 -27.72
C ASP A 228 17.39 3.27 -27.99
N VAL A 229 16.56 4.30 -28.03
CA VAL A 229 15.10 4.17 -28.18
C VAL A 229 14.67 4.34 -29.65
N PRO A 230 13.57 3.71 -30.10
CA PRO A 230 13.00 4.01 -31.40
C PRO A 230 12.35 5.40 -31.42
N VAL A 231 12.14 6.00 -32.60
CA VAL A 231 11.52 7.33 -32.73
C VAL A 231 10.12 7.41 -32.09
N ASP A 232 9.36 6.32 -32.10
CA ASP A 232 8.01 6.22 -31.53
C ASP A 232 7.99 5.64 -30.10
N HIS A 233 9.10 5.76 -29.36
CA HIS A 233 9.18 5.33 -27.97
C HIS A 233 8.14 6.03 -27.08
N PRO A 234 7.62 5.35 -26.03
CA PRO A 234 6.56 5.91 -25.21
C PRO A 234 7.05 6.92 -24.16
N TYR A 235 8.36 7.00 -23.94
CA TYR A 235 8.95 7.67 -22.78
C TYR A 235 8.91 9.21 -22.83
N SER A 236 8.63 9.80 -23.99
CA SER A 236 8.51 11.26 -24.19
C SER A 236 7.07 11.74 -24.38
N ASN A 237 6.07 10.86 -24.23
CA ASN A 237 4.66 11.17 -24.52
C ASN A 237 4.01 12.12 -23.49
N SER A 238 4.54 12.19 -22.27
CA SER A 238 4.00 13.04 -21.19
C SER A 238 5.07 13.32 -20.15
N SER A 239 4.88 14.38 -19.35
CA SER A 239 5.78 14.69 -18.24
C SER A 239 5.88 13.56 -17.22
N SER A 240 4.79 12.82 -17.00
CA SER A 240 4.79 11.64 -16.12
C SER A 240 5.65 10.51 -16.68
N SER A 241 5.53 10.22 -17.99
CA SER A 241 6.34 9.19 -18.65
C SER A 241 7.84 9.53 -18.64
N GLU A 242 8.18 10.81 -18.81
CA GLU A 242 9.54 11.33 -18.74
C GLU A 242 10.13 11.12 -17.32
N LEU A 243 9.37 11.50 -16.29
CA LEU A 243 9.77 11.32 -14.88
C LEU A 243 9.91 9.84 -14.49
N LEU A 244 9.04 8.97 -14.99
CA LEU A 244 9.15 7.52 -14.73
C LEU A 244 10.40 6.94 -15.36
N LEU A 245 10.71 7.30 -16.62
CA LEU A 245 11.94 6.87 -17.26
C LEU A 245 13.17 7.35 -16.47
N GLU A 246 13.20 8.61 -16.05
CA GLU A 246 14.28 9.14 -15.21
C GLU A 246 14.54 8.28 -13.97
N LYS A 247 13.48 7.93 -13.23
CA LYS A 247 13.57 7.08 -12.03
C LYS A 247 14.02 5.65 -12.35
N VAL A 248 13.57 5.10 -13.47
CA VAL A 248 14.01 3.78 -13.95
C VAL A 248 15.49 3.79 -14.30
N LEU A 249 15.95 4.80 -15.04
CA LEU A 249 17.36 4.96 -15.41
C LEU A 249 18.24 5.16 -14.17
N ALA A 250 17.79 5.94 -13.19
CA ALA A 250 18.48 6.11 -11.91
C ALA A 250 18.62 4.78 -11.16
N ASN A 251 17.56 3.97 -11.15
CA ASN A 251 17.59 2.64 -10.52
C ASN A 251 18.55 1.69 -11.23
N ILE A 252 18.53 1.65 -12.57
CA ILE A 252 19.46 0.85 -13.38
C ILE A 252 20.91 1.25 -13.08
N MET A 253 21.19 2.56 -13.11
CA MET A 253 22.52 3.11 -12.84
C MET A 253 23.03 2.71 -11.45
N ASN A 254 22.19 2.86 -10.41
CA ASN A 254 22.56 2.47 -9.05
C ASN A 254 22.74 0.95 -8.88
N ASN A 255 21.87 0.12 -9.46
CA ASN A 255 21.92 -1.34 -9.27
C ASN A 255 23.05 -2.03 -10.04
N LEU A 256 23.51 -1.41 -11.13
CA LEU A 256 24.56 -1.93 -12.00
C LEU A 256 25.89 -1.18 -11.82
N ASP A 257 25.99 -0.30 -10.83
CA ASP A 257 27.19 0.48 -10.50
C ASP A 257 27.74 1.27 -11.71
N LEU A 258 26.84 1.87 -12.51
CA LEU A 258 27.19 2.61 -13.72
C LEU A 258 27.65 4.03 -13.39
N GLU A 259 28.56 4.58 -14.19
CA GLU A 259 29.03 5.96 -14.05
C GLU A 259 28.09 6.96 -14.72
N LYS A 260 27.47 6.57 -15.85
CA LYS A 260 26.49 7.36 -16.58
C LYS A 260 25.69 6.50 -17.57
N ILE A 261 24.63 7.09 -18.12
CA ILE A 261 23.85 6.50 -19.21
C ILE A 261 23.87 7.43 -20.42
N ASP A 262 24.31 6.93 -21.57
CA ASP A 262 24.26 7.64 -22.85
C ASP A 262 22.89 7.38 -23.52
N LEU A 263 22.19 8.45 -23.88
CA LEU A 263 20.86 8.37 -24.49
C LEU A 263 20.94 8.54 -26.00
N ARG A 264 20.16 7.76 -26.74
CA ARG A 264 20.11 7.77 -28.22
C ARG A 264 18.71 7.53 -28.76
N THR A 265 18.46 8.00 -29.98
CA THR A 265 17.25 7.73 -30.76
C THR A 265 17.63 7.17 -32.13
N GLU A 266 17.30 5.91 -32.41
CA GLU A 266 17.70 5.18 -33.64
C GLU A 266 19.21 5.31 -33.97
N GLY A 267 20.04 5.21 -32.94
CA GLY A 267 21.50 5.30 -33.03
C GLY A 267 22.08 6.71 -33.07
N GLU A 268 21.25 7.74 -33.29
CA GLU A 268 21.63 9.15 -33.21
C GLU A 268 21.69 9.61 -31.74
N VAL A 269 22.60 10.53 -31.43
CA VAL A 269 22.81 10.99 -30.06
C VAL A 269 21.58 11.75 -29.56
N GLY A 270 21.19 11.44 -28.33
CA GLY A 270 20.16 12.09 -27.54
C GLY A 270 18.72 11.66 -27.81
N ILE A 271 17.86 12.05 -26.87
CA ILE A 271 16.42 11.89 -26.88
C ILE A 271 15.79 13.27 -26.69
N GLU A 272 14.79 13.59 -27.50
CA GLU A 272 13.98 14.81 -27.33
C GLU A 272 12.79 14.51 -26.41
N PHE A 273 12.79 15.12 -25.23
CA PHE A 273 11.68 15.05 -24.29
C PHE A 273 10.80 16.30 -24.39
N GLY A 274 9.49 16.14 -24.31
CA GLY A 274 8.56 17.26 -24.48
C GLY A 274 8.67 18.29 -23.35
N HIS A 275 9.02 17.87 -22.13
CA HIS A 275 9.08 18.75 -20.96
C HIS A 275 10.51 18.98 -20.49
N TYR A 276 11.39 17.99 -20.58
CA TYR A 276 12.81 18.14 -20.22
C TYR A 276 13.71 18.61 -21.37
N GLY A 277 13.20 18.63 -22.60
CA GLY A 277 13.96 19.02 -23.79
C GLY A 277 14.95 17.92 -24.24
N TYR A 278 15.94 18.33 -25.02
CA TYR A 278 16.97 17.42 -25.53
C TYR A 278 17.96 16.99 -24.42
N ILE A 279 18.12 15.67 -24.24
CA ILE A 279 19.07 15.08 -23.30
C ILE A 279 19.90 14.00 -24.03
N ASP A 280 21.22 14.09 -23.95
CA ASP A 280 22.18 13.14 -24.53
C ASP A 280 22.88 12.26 -23.51
N GLU A 281 23.03 12.73 -22.27
CA GLU A 281 23.54 11.96 -21.14
C GLU A 281 22.62 12.06 -19.93
N PHE A 282 22.50 10.95 -19.20
CA PHE A 282 21.76 10.88 -17.96
C PHE A 282 22.71 10.52 -16.80
N ILE A 283 22.72 11.41 -15.81
CA ILE A 283 23.35 11.25 -14.51
C ILE A 283 22.33 11.77 -13.49
N PRO A 284 21.82 10.96 -12.56
CA PRO A 284 20.80 11.41 -11.62
C PRO A 284 21.37 12.52 -10.71
N GLU A 285 20.61 13.60 -10.52
CA GLU A 285 21.00 14.66 -9.60
C GLU A 285 20.95 14.14 -8.15
N ASN A 286 22.10 14.13 -7.45
CA ASN A 286 22.25 13.77 -6.03
C ASN A 286 21.49 12.49 -5.63
N SER A 287 21.95 11.33 -6.04
CA SER A 287 21.29 10.03 -5.81
C SER A 287 21.41 9.46 -4.39
N THR A 288 22.20 10.04 -3.48
CA THR A 288 22.54 9.37 -2.22
C THR A 288 21.60 9.69 -1.05
N GLY A 289 21.08 8.61 -0.45
CA GLY A 289 20.63 8.54 0.94
C GLY A 289 19.28 9.21 1.26
N ASN A 290 18.69 8.76 2.36
CA ASN A 290 17.45 9.23 2.98
C ASN A 290 16.15 8.86 2.28
N LEU A 291 16.07 7.67 1.68
CA LEU A 291 14.78 7.11 1.26
C LEU A 291 14.02 6.59 2.48
N ILE A 292 12.70 6.75 2.45
CA ILE A 292 11.79 6.16 3.44
C ILE A 292 10.80 5.25 2.72
N TYR A 293 10.40 4.15 3.37
CA TYR A 293 9.61 3.12 2.72
C TYR A 293 8.17 3.10 3.23
N TYR A 294 7.20 3.19 2.32
CA TYR A 294 5.77 3.04 2.61
C TYR A 294 5.20 1.77 2.01
N PHE A 295 3.98 1.39 2.41
CA PHE A 295 3.27 0.27 1.81
C PHE A 295 2.43 0.69 0.60
N LEU A 296 2.55 -0.07 -0.48
CA LEU A 296 1.63 -0.06 -1.62
C LEU A 296 0.95 -1.43 -1.74
N TYR A 297 -0.37 -1.43 -1.93
CA TYR A 297 -1.19 -2.64 -2.05
C TYR A 297 -1.87 -2.69 -3.42
N PRO A 298 -1.15 -3.01 -4.51
CA PRO A 298 -1.72 -2.97 -5.86
C PRO A 298 -2.84 -4.00 -6.05
N ASN A 299 -2.80 -5.11 -5.30
CA ASN A 299 -3.81 -6.18 -5.34
C ASN A 299 -4.83 -6.10 -4.19
N GLY A 300 -4.94 -4.95 -3.53
CA GLY A 300 -5.88 -4.72 -2.43
C GLY A 300 -5.29 -4.99 -1.03
N ALA A 301 -6.01 -4.53 0.00
CA ALA A 301 -5.50 -4.41 1.37
C ALA A 301 -5.13 -5.74 2.07
N ASP A 302 -5.67 -6.86 1.62
CA ASP A 302 -5.36 -8.19 2.18
C ASP A 302 -4.14 -8.85 1.51
N SER A 303 -3.55 -8.21 0.49
CA SER A 303 -2.37 -8.71 -0.21
C SER A 303 -1.06 -8.35 0.51
N THR A 304 0.03 -9.04 0.18
CA THR A 304 1.36 -8.66 0.66
C THR A 304 1.75 -7.28 0.10
N PRO A 305 2.17 -6.32 0.94
CA PRO A 305 2.54 -5.00 0.46
C PRO A 305 3.81 -5.03 -0.40
N PHE A 306 3.94 -4.00 -1.23
CA PHE A 306 5.23 -3.53 -1.71
C PHE A 306 5.75 -2.42 -0.81
N LEU A 307 7.04 -2.49 -0.48
CA LEU A 307 7.83 -1.45 0.18
C LEU A 307 8.31 -0.47 -0.90
N VAL A 308 7.66 0.69 -0.98
CA VAL A 308 7.91 1.71 -2.00
C VAL A 308 8.77 2.82 -1.40
N PRO A 309 9.96 3.10 -1.97
CA PRO A 309 10.80 4.19 -1.50
C PRO A 309 10.21 5.53 -1.94
N LEU A 310 10.17 6.47 -0.99
CA LEU A 310 9.87 7.87 -1.22
C LEU A 310 11.07 8.71 -0.78
N ARG A 311 11.42 9.68 -1.62
CA ARG A 311 12.46 10.66 -1.28
C ARG A 311 11.79 11.89 -0.69
N GLU A 312 12.05 12.11 0.58
CA GLU A 312 11.67 13.31 1.30
C GLU A 312 12.87 13.86 2.05
N GLN A 313 12.94 15.19 2.20
CA GLN A 313 14.04 15.82 2.93
C GLN A 313 13.75 15.78 4.43
N PHE A 314 14.37 14.85 5.13
CA PHE A 314 14.36 14.79 6.59
C PHE A 314 15.68 15.25 7.17
N ASN A 315 15.63 15.83 8.37
CA ASN A 315 16.83 16.24 9.09
C ASN A 315 17.48 15.07 9.84
N SER A 316 16.74 13.98 10.05
CA SER A 316 17.18 12.81 10.82
C SER A 316 16.37 11.55 10.45
N VAL A 317 16.94 10.38 10.72
CA VAL A 317 16.21 9.10 10.60
C VAL A 317 15.00 9.05 11.54
N LYS A 318 15.05 9.77 12.66
CA LYS A 318 13.92 9.91 13.58
C LYS A 318 12.73 10.60 12.93
N ASP A 319 12.95 11.70 12.21
CA ASP A 319 11.88 12.41 11.52
C ASP A 319 11.30 11.58 10.38
N ALA A 320 12.16 10.84 9.66
CA ALA A 320 11.79 9.88 8.63
C ALA A 320 10.87 8.76 9.16
N LEU A 321 11.29 8.08 10.23
CA LEU A 321 10.50 7.01 10.86
C LEU A 321 9.18 7.55 11.45
N ALA A 322 9.17 8.79 11.96
CA ALA A 322 7.93 9.43 12.40
C ALA A 322 6.98 9.75 11.24
N ALA A 323 7.49 10.08 10.05
CA ALA A 323 6.67 10.30 8.86
C ALA A 323 6.02 8.99 8.36
N MET A 324 6.72 7.86 8.48
CA MET A 324 6.25 6.53 8.09
C MET A 324 5.02 6.03 8.87
N LYS A 325 4.62 6.72 9.96
CA LYS A 325 3.36 6.48 10.69
C LYS A 325 2.13 7.11 10.01
N LYS A 326 2.29 7.87 8.92
CA LYS A 326 1.20 8.60 8.27
C LYS A 326 1.05 8.19 6.82
N ASN A 327 -0.20 8.04 6.36
CA ASN A 327 -0.48 7.75 4.96
C ASN A 327 -0.07 8.92 4.05
N GLN A 328 0.45 8.60 2.87
CA GLN A 328 0.72 9.55 1.78
C GLN A 328 -0.42 9.49 0.76
N THR A 329 -1.42 10.33 0.98
CA THR A 329 -2.69 10.26 0.21
C THR A 329 -2.49 10.62 -1.27
N GLU A 330 -1.55 11.52 -1.58
CA GLU A 330 -1.27 11.96 -2.95
C GLU A 330 -0.68 10.85 -3.83
N ASN A 331 0.03 9.90 -3.22
CA ASN A 331 0.68 8.78 -3.89
C ASN A 331 -0.02 7.43 -3.63
N ASN A 332 -1.16 7.43 -2.94
CA ASN A 332 -1.85 6.21 -2.52
C ASN A 332 -0.95 5.22 -1.73
N LEU A 333 -0.02 5.74 -0.92
CA LEU A 333 0.85 4.94 -0.07
C LEU A 333 0.33 4.93 1.37
N GLN A 334 0.32 3.76 1.99
CA GLN A 334 -0.09 3.58 3.38
C GLN A 334 1.11 3.64 4.31
N ALA A 335 0.86 4.11 5.54
CA ALA A 335 1.82 4.10 6.64
C ALA A 335 2.42 2.69 6.79
N SER A 336 3.76 2.62 6.81
CA SER A 336 4.48 1.37 6.97
C SER A 336 4.74 1.03 8.44
N ILE A 337 4.60 2.02 9.33
CA ILE A 337 4.70 1.83 10.78
C ILE A 337 3.30 2.02 11.37
N PRO A 338 2.71 0.98 11.97
CA PRO A 338 1.44 1.07 12.68
C PRO A 338 1.40 2.18 13.75
N ASP A 339 0.24 2.81 13.92
CA ASP A 339 0.06 3.93 14.86
C ASP A 339 0.30 3.53 16.33
N ASP A 340 0.03 2.26 16.66
CA ASP A 340 0.22 1.64 17.97
C ASP A 340 1.68 1.25 18.28
N ILE A 341 2.60 1.40 17.31
CA ILE A 341 4.04 1.23 17.53
C ILE A 341 4.68 2.60 17.77
N ASP A 342 5.07 2.85 19.02
CA ASP A 342 5.79 4.05 19.45
C ASP A 342 7.19 3.66 19.95
N PHE A 343 8.17 4.49 19.63
CA PHE A 343 9.55 4.22 19.99
C PHE A 343 10.38 5.49 20.15
N GLU A 344 11.48 5.33 20.88
CA GLU A 344 12.60 6.26 20.89
C GLU A 344 13.75 5.70 20.05
N ILE A 345 14.56 6.60 19.50
CA ILE A 345 15.69 6.24 18.65
C ILE A 345 16.97 6.79 19.28
N GLU A 346 18.00 5.96 19.26
CA GLU A 346 19.35 6.32 19.62
C GLU A 346 20.29 5.91 18.46
N GLU A 347 20.95 6.90 17.87
CA GLU A 347 21.98 6.67 16.86
C GLU A 347 23.32 6.42 17.56
N ILE A 348 23.93 5.27 17.28
CA ILE A 348 25.23 4.90 17.84
C ILE A 348 26.30 5.06 16.77
N LYS A 349 27.53 5.38 17.20
CA LYS A 349 28.71 5.30 16.34
C LYS A 349 28.82 3.90 15.72
N ASP A 350 29.43 3.81 14.54
CA ASP A 350 29.62 2.57 13.78
C ASP A 350 28.34 2.07 13.05
N SER A 351 27.57 2.99 12.45
CA SER A 351 26.43 2.65 11.57
C SER A 351 25.39 1.73 12.20
N LYS A 352 25.13 1.91 13.51
CA LYS A 352 24.13 1.16 14.26
C LYS A 352 22.99 2.06 14.76
N LEU A 353 21.76 1.62 14.50
CA LEU A 353 20.55 2.27 15.00
C LEU A 353 19.95 1.46 16.16
N ILE A 354 19.65 2.09 17.29
CA ILE A 354 18.84 1.47 18.35
C ILE A 354 17.44 2.07 18.34
N ILE A 355 16.43 1.21 18.31
CA ILE A 355 15.01 1.57 18.44
C ILE A 355 14.49 0.90 19.71
N ARG A 356 14.05 1.73 20.66
CA ARG A 356 13.48 1.27 21.94
C ARG A 356 11.98 1.48 21.90
N PHE A 357 11.22 0.38 21.89
CA PHE A 357 9.76 0.48 21.95
C PHE A 357 9.30 1.01 23.30
N ASN A 358 8.20 1.77 23.27
CA ASN A 358 7.56 2.26 24.48
C ASN A 358 6.70 1.15 25.12
N ASN A 359 6.50 1.22 26.43
CA ASN A 359 5.71 0.21 27.17
C ASN A 359 4.23 0.11 26.75
N GLU A 360 3.72 1.08 25.98
CA GLU A 360 2.35 1.10 25.46
C GLU A 360 2.26 0.48 24.05
N SER A 361 3.40 0.13 23.43
CA SER A 361 3.43 -0.40 22.07
C SER A 361 3.12 -1.88 22.03
N GLU A 362 2.09 -2.25 21.28
CA GLU A 362 1.68 -3.64 21.12
C GLU A 362 2.51 -4.29 20.00
N ILE A 363 3.63 -4.90 20.36
CA ILE A 363 4.49 -5.63 19.43
C ILE A 363 4.03 -7.09 19.36
N ILE A 364 3.33 -7.44 18.28
CA ILE A 364 2.71 -8.74 18.07
C ILE A 364 3.37 -9.45 16.88
N ASP A 365 3.63 -10.75 16.99
CA ASP A 365 4.13 -11.56 15.88
C ASP A 365 3.03 -11.78 14.82
N ASN A 366 2.98 -10.87 13.84
CA ASN A 366 2.05 -10.91 12.72
C ASN A 366 2.66 -10.28 11.46
N ALA A 367 1.98 -10.43 10.32
CA ALA A 367 2.45 -9.91 9.03
C ALA A 367 2.65 -8.39 9.01
N SER A 368 1.76 -7.63 9.64
CA SER A 368 1.83 -6.17 9.66
C SER A 368 3.08 -5.70 10.40
N THR A 369 3.35 -6.25 11.58
CA THR A 369 4.56 -5.92 12.36
C THR A 369 5.82 -6.42 11.68
N LEU A 370 5.78 -7.58 11.02
CA LEU A 370 6.89 -8.10 10.23
C LEU A 370 7.28 -7.12 9.11
N HIS A 371 6.32 -6.70 8.28
CA HIS A 371 6.60 -5.77 7.18
C HIS A 371 6.96 -4.37 7.68
N ALA A 372 6.46 -3.96 8.85
CA ALA A 372 6.87 -2.70 9.49
C ALA A 372 8.35 -2.73 9.88
N ILE A 373 8.83 -3.86 10.43
CA ILE A 373 10.26 -4.08 10.68
C ILE A 373 11.05 -4.03 9.37
N GLU A 374 10.58 -4.66 8.28
CA GLU A 374 11.26 -4.58 6.98
C GLU A 374 11.36 -3.15 6.45
N ALA A 375 10.30 -2.35 6.58
CA ALA A 375 10.30 -0.94 6.22
C ALA A 375 11.31 -0.14 7.04
N ILE A 376 11.37 -0.37 8.36
CA ILE A 376 12.35 0.26 9.25
C ILE A 376 13.78 -0.11 8.83
N LEU A 377 14.04 -1.39 8.54
CA LEU A 377 15.37 -1.86 8.15
C LEU A 377 15.83 -1.30 6.80
N LEU A 378 14.93 -1.22 5.81
CA LEU A 378 15.21 -0.59 4.52
C LEU A 378 15.46 0.92 4.66
N THR A 379 14.65 1.61 5.46
CA THR A 379 14.89 3.03 5.77
C THR A 379 16.24 3.20 6.48
N ALA A 380 16.57 2.36 7.46
CA ALA A 380 17.85 2.42 8.14
C ALA A 380 19.04 2.24 7.17
N LYS A 381 18.94 1.28 6.23
CA LYS A 381 19.92 1.09 5.16
C LYS A 381 20.18 2.36 4.37
N ASP A 382 19.13 3.02 3.91
CA ASP A 382 19.27 4.24 3.10
C ASP A 382 19.69 5.47 3.90
N PHE A 383 19.72 5.37 5.24
CA PHE A 383 20.35 6.34 6.14
C PHE A 383 21.77 5.90 6.58
N ASP A 384 22.40 5.00 5.83
CA ASP A 384 23.78 4.50 6.03
C ASP A 384 24.00 3.71 7.34
N PHE A 385 22.93 3.10 7.88
CA PHE A 385 23.04 2.13 8.98
C PHE A 385 23.15 0.69 8.45
N ASP A 386 24.06 -0.09 9.02
CA ASP A 386 24.28 -1.50 8.68
C ASP A 386 23.38 -2.43 9.51
N THR A 387 23.05 -2.00 10.74
CA THR A 387 22.30 -2.81 11.70
C THR A 387 21.31 -1.98 12.51
N VAL A 388 20.21 -2.64 12.90
CA VAL A 388 19.18 -2.10 13.79
C VAL A 388 19.00 -3.03 14.98
N LYS A 389 19.10 -2.47 16.19
CA LYS A 389 18.78 -3.17 17.43
C LYS A 389 17.40 -2.73 17.91
N LEU A 390 16.48 -3.69 18.01
CA LEU A 390 15.15 -3.50 18.59
C LEU A 390 15.19 -3.87 20.08
N GLU A 391 14.72 -2.97 20.94
CA GLU A 391 14.69 -3.16 22.39
C GLU A 391 13.28 -2.92 22.94
N ASN A 392 13.00 -3.49 24.13
CA ASN A 392 11.71 -3.40 24.83
C ASN A 392 10.50 -3.91 24.02
N ALA A 393 10.70 -4.87 23.12
CA ALA A 393 9.59 -5.61 22.53
C ALA A 393 9.01 -6.61 23.55
N ASP A 394 7.69 -6.79 23.54
CA ASP A 394 7.01 -7.80 24.37
C ASP A 394 7.20 -9.24 23.87
N VAL A 395 7.84 -9.40 22.71
CA VAL A 395 8.10 -10.68 22.05
C VAL A 395 9.57 -10.77 21.63
N ASP A 396 10.14 -11.98 21.72
CA ASP A 396 11.52 -12.22 21.30
C ASP A 396 11.65 -12.39 19.77
N LYS A 397 10.55 -12.74 19.07
CA LYS A 397 10.58 -13.05 17.63
C LYS A 397 9.37 -12.50 16.89
N ILE A 398 9.60 -12.12 15.64
CA ILE A 398 8.57 -11.77 14.65
C ILE A 398 8.94 -12.38 13.31
N GLY A 399 8.17 -13.39 12.87
CA GLY A 399 8.53 -14.23 11.73
C GLY A 399 9.98 -14.72 11.81
N LYS A 400 10.82 -14.30 10.85
CA LYS A 400 12.25 -14.66 10.82
C LYS A 400 13.14 -13.83 11.76
N PHE A 401 12.67 -12.70 12.26
CA PHE A 401 13.50 -11.77 13.03
C PHE A 401 13.57 -12.19 14.48
N ASP A 402 14.79 -12.37 14.99
CA ASP A 402 15.07 -12.53 16.41
C ASP A 402 15.37 -11.14 17.01
N LEU A 403 14.40 -10.59 17.74
CA LEU A 403 14.47 -9.24 18.28
C LEU A 403 15.47 -9.14 19.45
N THR A 404 15.91 -10.28 19.99
CA THR A 404 16.94 -10.34 21.04
C THR A 404 18.35 -10.09 20.51
N GLU A 405 18.54 -10.15 19.19
CA GLU A 405 19.82 -9.92 18.49
C GLU A 405 19.85 -8.56 17.77
N GLU A 406 20.98 -8.24 17.13
CA GLU A 406 21.09 -7.13 16.18
C GLU A 406 20.63 -7.60 14.79
N LEU A 407 19.71 -6.86 14.18
CA LEU A 407 19.19 -7.18 12.86
C LEU A 407 20.03 -6.49 11.78
N LYS A 408 20.53 -7.25 10.81
CA LYS A 408 21.15 -6.68 9.60
C LYS A 408 20.09 -6.07 8.70
N VAL A 409 20.44 -4.96 8.06
CA VAL A 409 19.59 -4.39 7.01
C VAL A 409 19.53 -5.32 5.78
N PRO A 410 18.40 -5.36 5.06
CA PRO A 410 18.26 -6.19 3.87
C PRO A 410 19.14 -5.70 2.71
N VAL A 411 19.49 -6.61 1.81
CA VAL A 411 20.20 -6.32 0.57
C VAL A 411 19.29 -5.54 -0.40
N ALA A 412 18.03 -5.95 -0.55
CA ALA A 412 17.09 -5.32 -1.48
C ALA A 412 15.62 -5.47 -1.05
N ALA A 413 14.74 -4.63 -1.58
CA ALA A 413 13.30 -4.64 -1.25
C ALA A 413 12.50 -5.53 -2.21
N ASN A 414 11.31 -5.97 -1.78
CA ASN A 414 10.29 -6.60 -2.63
C ASN A 414 10.77 -7.77 -3.49
N LYS A 415 11.37 -8.78 -2.87
CA LYS A 415 11.62 -10.10 -3.43
C LYS A 415 10.35 -10.65 -4.07
N ARG A 416 10.47 -11.06 -5.34
CA ARG A 416 9.45 -11.82 -6.08
C ARG A 416 10.11 -13.01 -6.77
N ASP A 417 9.35 -14.08 -6.87
CA ASP A 417 9.78 -15.26 -7.60
C ASP A 417 9.52 -15.08 -9.09
N LEU A 418 10.48 -15.53 -9.90
CA LEU A 418 10.29 -15.64 -11.34
C LEU A 418 9.45 -16.89 -11.66
N PRO A 419 8.67 -16.88 -12.75
CA PRO A 419 8.01 -18.09 -13.23
C PRO A 419 9.06 -19.16 -13.59
N ASN A 420 8.76 -20.41 -13.22
CA ASN A 420 9.62 -21.58 -13.50
C ASN A 420 9.74 -21.91 -14.99
#